data_AF-A0A7R9AF36-F1
#
_entry.id   AF-A0A7R9AF36-F1
#
_cell.length_a   1.000
_cell.length_b   1.000
_cell.length_c   1.000
_cell.angle_alpha   90.00
_cell.angle_beta   90.00
_cell.angle_gamma   90.00
#
_symmetry.space_group_name_H-M   'P 1'
#
loop_
_entity.id
_entity.type
_entity.pdbx_description
1 polymer ?
#
loop_
_entity_poly.entity_id
_entity_poly.type
_entity_poly.pdbx_seq_one_letter_code
_entity_poly.pdbx_strand_id
1 'polypeptide(L)'
;MVNPLSRTRKMEQNRSMLDLWRRLKQEQDSQVRIKMTPISPLQRLVHRCTPAFDKEGDLVGMGFFHWFFLVLIGAFVHHVLKRDPPPIFGVYRRPGKWYYVKVLVFRALLWLRKVEKEEWAWEEVPMEPTALPSSSKARVSWGLHGLGNLSVGSMGRGISLLAPFVEGPSVFVAHPPRLIHSRSSLRTSPIQLPPHSRTRQTHLKRKGSGSAGLGFGRKKTLSPLQMDGLRPLSNHPKAIDAVYFSGASEEGCYLVGAAARRPQGVVDGYLHIRIPGVGLLRSPKLPDTTLKIDTDAGDDEDQFGAEGLLFTPLEPMRRWGIRYHGPMKLDEKTVQVDLQGEWISDLAYFDFDTDLSPGTLARSLAKEPWSREYFQRLRDTHQNHYEQMGRIEGSVRIHDTEYSLRLDSMRDHTHGMSSCHVVDLGRVVGNSRARRSAAAEKRDWSHMHRYGFHTFFLEDGTKGNVGVASLPLTCSLLEVGYVYARGGELVPVDSVDLPLWQHGEGGMPPKDYAFSFCAGGKQYWMEVKVLESPELLIAADWEARVVLRMVAFTCNRLKGWGVAEWQYCNPDGRRVQGFQRSS
;
A
#
# COMPACT_ATOMS: atom_id res chain seq x y z
N MET A 1 29.87 -27.20 -43.66
CA MET A 1 29.00 -28.33 -44.07
C MET A 1 28.19 -28.76 -42.86
N VAL A 2 26.89 -29.07 -42.97
CA VAL A 2 26.03 -29.42 -41.82
C VAL A 2 25.82 -30.94 -41.77
N ASN A 3 26.03 -31.54 -40.60
CA ASN A 3 26.01 -33.00 -40.40
C ASN A 3 24.62 -33.61 -40.71
N PRO A 4 24.48 -34.54 -41.68
CA PRO A 4 23.18 -35.13 -42.07
C PRO A 4 22.37 -35.76 -40.93
N LEU A 5 23.04 -36.36 -39.93
CA LEU A 5 22.41 -37.04 -38.79
C LEU A 5 21.61 -36.09 -37.88
N SER A 6 21.87 -34.78 -37.95
CA SER A 6 21.07 -33.76 -37.26
C SER A 6 19.71 -33.51 -37.92
N ARG A 7 19.59 -33.76 -39.23
CA ARG A 7 18.37 -33.49 -40.01
C ARG A 7 17.36 -34.62 -39.86
N THR A 8 17.82 -35.87 -39.85
CA THR A 8 16.96 -37.06 -39.66
C THR A 8 16.28 -37.06 -38.29
N ARG A 9 17.04 -36.90 -37.19
CA ARG A 9 16.46 -36.80 -35.83
C ARG A 9 15.39 -35.71 -35.72
N LYS A 10 15.58 -34.56 -36.36
CA LYS A 10 14.60 -33.45 -36.36
C LYS A 10 13.34 -33.77 -37.16
N MET A 11 13.43 -34.57 -38.23
CA MET A 11 12.26 -35.09 -38.95
C MET A 11 11.51 -36.17 -38.16
N GLU A 12 12.21 -37.04 -37.45
CA GLU A 12 11.59 -38.08 -36.60
C GLU A 12 10.87 -37.48 -35.39
N GLN A 13 11.46 -36.49 -34.72
CA GLN A 13 10.76 -35.72 -33.66
C GLN A 13 9.50 -35.02 -34.20
N ASN A 14 9.57 -34.42 -35.40
CA ASN A 14 8.41 -33.77 -36.01
C ASN A 14 7.31 -34.78 -36.44
N ARG A 15 7.68 -35.98 -36.91
CA ARG A 15 6.71 -37.07 -37.15
C ARG A 15 6.06 -37.55 -35.85
N SER A 16 6.85 -37.78 -34.80
CA SER A 16 6.36 -38.14 -33.47
C SER A 16 5.36 -37.12 -32.93
N MET A 17 5.68 -35.82 -33.03
CA MET A 17 4.76 -34.74 -32.65
C MET A 17 3.49 -34.69 -33.53
N LEU A 18 3.58 -34.92 -34.83
CA LEU A 18 2.42 -34.98 -35.72
C LEU A 18 1.49 -36.15 -35.40
N ASP A 19 2.03 -37.33 -35.09
CA ASP A 19 1.23 -38.50 -34.72
C ASP A 19 0.69 -38.41 -33.29
N LEU A 20 1.41 -37.73 -32.37
CA LEU A 20 0.87 -37.35 -31.07
C LEU A 20 -0.31 -36.37 -31.22
N TRP A 21 -0.18 -35.35 -32.08
CA TRP A 21 -1.24 -34.36 -32.34
C TRP A 21 -2.45 -34.99 -33.04
N ARG A 22 -2.23 -35.95 -33.96
CA ARG A 22 -3.30 -36.78 -34.54
C ARG A 22 -4.03 -37.61 -33.50
N ARG A 23 -3.32 -38.25 -32.57
CA ARG A 23 -3.93 -39.01 -31.46
C ARG A 23 -4.74 -38.11 -30.53
N LEU A 24 -4.17 -36.99 -30.09
CA LEU A 24 -4.87 -36.01 -29.25
C LEU A 24 -6.11 -35.44 -29.95
N LYS A 25 -6.04 -35.15 -31.25
CA LYS A 25 -7.20 -34.73 -32.02
C LYS A 25 -8.24 -35.85 -32.18
N GLN A 26 -7.81 -37.10 -32.38
CA GLN A 26 -8.72 -38.26 -32.45
C GLN A 26 -9.39 -38.53 -31.08
N GLU A 27 -8.69 -38.32 -29.97
CA GLU A 27 -9.28 -38.35 -28.62
C GLU A 27 -10.28 -37.19 -28.42
N GLN A 28 -9.93 -35.98 -28.83
CA GLN A 28 -10.81 -34.81 -28.77
C GLN A 28 -12.09 -35.01 -29.60
N ASP A 29 -11.97 -35.45 -30.85
CA ASP A 29 -13.10 -35.77 -31.73
C ASP A 29 -13.91 -36.98 -31.19
N SER A 30 -13.28 -37.89 -30.44
CA SER A 30 -13.99 -38.98 -29.75
C SER A 30 -14.83 -38.51 -28.56
N GLN A 31 -14.38 -37.47 -27.83
CA GLN A 31 -15.18 -36.84 -26.77
C GLN A 31 -16.26 -35.91 -27.33
N VAL A 32 -16.12 -35.42 -28.56
CA VAL A 32 -17.16 -34.65 -29.27
C VAL A 32 -18.29 -35.55 -29.82
N ARG A 33 -18.14 -36.89 -29.80
CA ARG A 33 -19.31 -37.79 -29.96
C ARG A 33 -20.24 -37.68 -28.75
N ILE A 34 -21.24 -36.82 -28.88
CA ILE A 34 -22.39 -36.72 -27.97
C ILE A 34 -23.13 -38.07 -27.95
N LYS A 35 -22.74 -38.96 -27.03
CA LYS A 35 -23.67 -39.97 -26.53
C LYS A 35 -24.84 -39.22 -25.92
N MET A 36 -26.06 -39.45 -26.42
CA MET A 36 -27.27 -38.91 -25.80
C MET A 36 -27.35 -39.44 -24.36
N THR A 37 -26.99 -38.60 -23.40
CA THR A 37 -27.12 -38.93 -21.99
C THR A 37 -28.60 -39.05 -21.64
N PRO A 38 -28.99 -40.02 -20.79
CA PRO A 38 -30.40 -40.22 -20.47
C PRO A 38 -30.96 -38.96 -19.82
N ILE A 39 -31.97 -38.38 -20.46
CA ILE A 39 -32.66 -37.12 -20.13
C ILE A 39 -32.70 -36.92 -18.61
N SER A 40 -32.06 -35.85 -18.11
CA SER A 40 -31.95 -35.61 -16.66
C SER A 40 -33.33 -35.54 -16.00
N PRO A 41 -33.48 -35.84 -14.69
CA PRO A 41 -34.79 -35.79 -14.03
C PRO A 41 -35.50 -34.44 -14.21
N LEU A 42 -34.75 -33.34 -14.23
CA LEU A 42 -35.23 -31.99 -14.53
C LEU A 42 -35.76 -31.86 -15.97
N GLN A 43 -35.03 -32.32 -16.99
CA GLN A 43 -35.52 -32.30 -18.38
C GLN A 43 -36.73 -33.22 -18.57
N ARG A 44 -36.79 -34.36 -17.86
CA ARG A 44 -37.95 -35.27 -17.87
C ARG A 44 -39.19 -34.65 -17.21
N LEU A 45 -39.01 -33.74 -16.25
CA LEU A 45 -40.08 -32.92 -15.68
C LEU A 45 -40.54 -31.86 -16.69
N VAL A 46 -39.63 -31.09 -17.26
CA VAL A 46 -39.93 -30.05 -18.27
C VAL A 46 -40.70 -30.62 -19.46
N HIS A 47 -40.30 -31.80 -19.95
CA HIS A 47 -40.94 -32.45 -21.11
C HIS A 47 -42.33 -33.05 -20.82
N ARG A 48 -42.74 -33.15 -19.55
CA ARG A 48 -44.10 -33.53 -19.12
C ARG A 48 -45.00 -32.32 -18.82
N CYS A 49 -44.43 -31.11 -18.77
CA CYS A 49 -45.17 -29.89 -18.44
C CYS A 49 -45.36 -28.97 -19.66
N THR A 50 -45.06 -29.42 -20.88
CA THR A 50 -45.48 -28.72 -22.11
C THR A 50 -47.01 -28.62 -22.14
N PRO A 51 -47.60 -27.40 -22.19
CA PRO A 51 -49.05 -27.27 -22.25
C PRO A 51 -49.58 -27.87 -23.56
N ALA A 52 -50.67 -28.62 -23.46
CA ALA A 52 -51.42 -29.04 -24.65
C ALA A 52 -52.13 -27.81 -25.24
N PHE A 53 -52.07 -27.65 -26.56
CA PHE A 53 -52.85 -26.65 -27.26
C PHE A 53 -54.30 -27.12 -27.39
N ASP A 54 -55.23 -26.22 -27.04
CA ASP A 54 -56.63 -26.35 -27.40
C ASP A 54 -56.80 -26.14 -28.92
N LYS A 55 -57.92 -26.62 -29.49
CA LYS A 55 -58.24 -26.46 -30.92
C LYS A 55 -58.69 -25.05 -31.28
N GLU A 56 -59.13 -24.23 -30.33
CA GLU A 56 -59.63 -22.87 -30.60
C GLU A 56 -58.57 -21.77 -30.46
N GLY A 57 -57.33 -22.15 -30.10
CA GLY A 57 -56.15 -21.27 -30.19
C GLY A 57 -55.96 -20.27 -29.04
N ASP A 58 -56.92 -20.16 -28.13
CA ASP A 58 -56.83 -19.27 -26.97
C ASP A 58 -55.79 -19.78 -25.95
N LEU A 59 -54.87 -18.90 -25.58
CA LEU A 59 -53.71 -19.26 -24.76
C LEU A 59 -54.11 -19.20 -23.28
N VAL A 60 -54.36 -20.37 -22.67
CA VAL A 60 -54.79 -20.50 -21.26
C VAL A 60 -53.80 -19.79 -20.32
N GLY A 61 -54.14 -18.55 -19.94
CA GLY A 61 -53.20 -17.58 -19.37
C GLY A 61 -52.55 -17.97 -18.05
N MET A 62 -53.10 -18.95 -17.32
CA MET A 62 -52.47 -19.49 -16.11
C MET A 62 -51.39 -20.54 -16.41
N GLY A 63 -51.50 -21.29 -17.51
CA GLY A 63 -50.61 -22.43 -17.80
C GLY A 63 -49.19 -22.01 -18.16
N PHE A 64 -49.05 -21.02 -19.05
CA PHE A 64 -47.74 -20.49 -19.46
C PHE A 64 -46.96 -19.90 -18.28
N PHE A 65 -47.61 -19.12 -17.42
CA PHE A 65 -46.96 -18.54 -16.24
C PHE A 65 -46.51 -19.61 -15.24
N HIS A 66 -47.34 -20.62 -14.94
CA HIS A 66 -46.94 -21.72 -14.05
C HIS A 66 -45.75 -22.52 -14.63
N TRP A 67 -45.75 -22.82 -15.93
CA TRP A 67 -44.62 -23.47 -16.59
C TRP A 67 -43.35 -22.61 -16.52
N PHE A 68 -43.45 -21.32 -16.83
CA PHE A 68 -42.34 -20.37 -16.77
C PHE A 68 -41.77 -20.26 -15.34
N PHE A 69 -42.61 -20.16 -14.32
CA PHE A 69 -42.18 -20.19 -12.91
C PHE A 69 -41.49 -21.51 -12.53
N LEU A 70 -42.00 -22.67 -12.98
CA LEU A 70 -41.36 -23.97 -12.74
C LEU A 70 -39.99 -24.07 -13.44
N VAL A 71 -39.84 -23.53 -14.65
CA VAL A 71 -38.55 -23.45 -15.37
C VAL A 71 -37.59 -22.51 -14.64
N LEU A 72 -38.04 -21.34 -14.17
CA LEU A 72 -37.21 -20.43 -13.37
C LEU A 72 -36.79 -21.04 -12.04
N ILE A 73 -37.69 -21.72 -11.32
CA ILE A 73 -37.37 -22.43 -10.07
C ILE A 73 -36.38 -23.57 -10.35
N GLY A 74 -36.57 -24.34 -11.42
CA GLY A 74 -35.64 -25.40 -11.83
C GLY A 74 -34.25 -24.87 -12.17
N ALA A 75 -34.17 -23.75 -12.90
CA ALA A 75 -32.93 -23.06 -13.23
C ALA A 75 -32.24 -22.45 -11.99
N PHE A 76 -33.01 -21.86 -11.07
CA PHE A 76 -32.53 -21.32 -9.80
C PHE A 76 -31.98 -22.44 -8.90
N VAL A 77 -32.72 -23.53 -8.71
CA VAL A 77 -32.28 -24.70 -7.94
C VAL A 77 -31.02 -25.31 -8.57
N HIS A 78 -30.96 -25.44 -9.90
CA HIS A 78 -29.74 -25.89 -10.59
C HIS A 78 -28.55 -24.95 -10.35
N HIS A 79 -28.75 -23.64 -10.41
CA HIS A 79 -27.72 -22.65 -10.11
C HIS A 79 -27.25 -22.73 -8.65
N VAL A 80 -28.17 -22.81 -7.69
CA VAL A 80 -27.88 -22.91 -6.25
C VAL A 80 -27.14 -24.20 -5.91
N LEU A 81 -27.50 -25.32 -6.54
CA LEU A 81 -26.85 -26.63 -6.36
C LEU A 81 -25.51 -26.77 -7.12
N LYS A 82 -25.22 -25.92 -8.10
CA LYS A 82 -23.93 -25.91 -8.81
C LYS A 82 -22.78 -25.76 -7.82
N ARG A 83 -21.77 -26.64 -7.90
CA ARG A 83 -20.55 -26.50 -7.10
C ARG A 83 -19.67 -25.41 -7.70
N ASP A 84 -19.04 -24.63 -6.84
CA ASP A 84 -18.02 -23.66 -7.26
C ASP A 84 -16.75 -24.40 -7.75
N PRO A 85 -16.03 -23.86 -8.75
CA PRO A 85 -14.81 -24.49 -9.27
C PRO A 85 -13.73 -24.59 -8.18
N PRO A 86 -12.94 -25.70 -8.15
CA PRO A 86 -11.83 -25.82 -7.21
C PRO A 86 -10.77 -24.74 -7.45
N PRO A 87 -10.03 -24.29 -6.41
CA PRO A 87 -8.97 -23.31 -6.56
C PRO A 87 -7.78 -23.91 -7.34
N ILE A 88 -7.08 -23.08 -8.11
CA ILE A 88 -5.84 -23.50 -8.79
C ILE A 88 -4.76 -23.69 -7.71
N PHE A 89 -4.04 -24.82 -7.75
CA PHE A 89 -3.10 -25.27 -6.71
C PHE A 89 -3.67 -25.28 -5.27
N GLY A 90 -5.00 -25.33 -5.11
CA GLY A 90 -5.66 -25.21 -3.80
C GLY A 90 -5.69 -23.79 -3.21
N VAL A 91 -4.90 -22.86 -3.76
CA VAL A 91 -4.79 -21.46 -3.31
C VAL A 91 -5.74 -20.54 -4.06
N TYR A 92 -5.57 -20.41 -5.39
CA TYR A 92 -6.13 -19.31 -6.17
C TYR A 92 -7.60 -19.53 -6.51
N ARG A 93 -8.50 -18.73 -5.91
CA ARG A 93 -9.95 -18.83 -6.13
C ARG A 93 -10.33 -18.39 -7.53
N ARG A 94 -11.32 -19.08 -8.09
CA ARG A 94 -11.89 -18.83 -9.42
C ARG A 94 -13.34 -18.33 -9.26
N PRO A 95 -13.89 -17.57 -10.23
CA PRO A 95 -15.28 -17.12 -10.20
C PRO A 95 -16.30 -18.24 -9.92
N GLY A 96 -16.92 -18.19 -8.74
CA GLY A 96 -18.02 -19.07 -8.35
C GLY A 96 -19.37 -18.65 -8.94
N LYS A 97 -20.42 -19.44 -8.72
CA LYS A 97 -21.80 -19.19 -9.20
C LYS A 97 -22.32 -17.80 -8.82
N TRP A 98 -22.03 -17.36 -7.59
CA TRP A 98 -22.44 -16.06 -7.05
C TRP A 98 -21.52 -14.90 -7.42
N TYR A 99 -20.44 -15.11 -8.19
CA TYR A 99 -19.39 -14.11 -8.42
C TYR A 99 -19.93 -12.77 -8.95
N TYR A 100 -20.75 -12.77 -10.00
CA TYR A 100 -21.26 -11.53 -10.58
C TYR A 100 -22.21 -10.77 -9.63
N VAL A 101 -23.04 -11.50 -8.87
CA VAL A 101 -23.89 -10.91 -7.82
C VAL A 101 -23.03 -10.26 -6.72
N LYS A 102 -21.97 -10.96 -6.28
CA LYS A 102 -20.99 -10.45 -5.30
C LYS A 102 -20.27 -9.18 -5.80
N VAL A 103 -19.87 -9.14 -7.07
CA VAL A 103 -19.23 -7.95 -7.67
C VAL A 103 -20.20 -6.76 -7.65
N LEU A 104 -21.46 -6.95 -8.04
CA LEU A 104 -22.48 -5.88 -8.01
C LEU A 104 -22.72 -5.37 -6.58
N VAL A 105 -22.87 -6.28 -5.60
CA VAL A 105 -23.04 -5.92 -4.18
C VAL A 105 -21.83 -5.16 -3.64
N PHE A 106 -20.59 -5.60 -3.92
CA PHE A 106 -19.41 -4.85 -3.47
C PHE A 106 -19.27 -3.49 -4.17
N ARG A 107 -19.53 -3.39 -5.47
CA ARG A 107 -19.49 -2.10 -6.18
C ARG A 107 -20.51 -1.12 -5.61
N ALA A 108 -21.71 -1.57 -5.27
CA ALA A 108 -22.69 -0.75 -4.57
C ALA A 108 -22.22 -0.32 -3.17
N LEU A 109 -21.66 -1.24 -2.37
CA LEU A 109 -21.14 -0.93 -1.03
C LEU A 109 -19.95 0.04 -1.04
N LEU A 110 -19.04 -0.10 -2.00
CA LEU A 110 -17.88 0.80 -2.17
C LEU A 110 -18.31 2.17 -2.73
N TRP A 111 -19.28 2.20 -3.65
CA TRP A 111 -19.85 3.45 -4.16
C TRP A 111 -20.58 4.22 -3.06
N LEU A 112 -21.44 3.57 -2.26
CA LEU A 112 -22.12 4.20 -1.12
C LEU A 112 -21.11 4.82 -0.13
N ARG A 113 -20.02 4.11 0.21
CA ARG A 113 -18.93 4.64 1.06
C ARG A 113 -18.24 5.86 0.46
N LYS A 114 -18.14 5.95 -0.87
CA LYS A 114 -17.58 7.12 -1.55
C LYS A 114 -18.57 8.30 -1.56
N VAL A 115 -19.87 8.06 -1.72
CA VAL A 115 -20.89 9.13 -1.62
C VAL A 115 -20.98 9.69 -0.20
N GLU A 116 -20.89 8.84 0.84
CA GLU A 116 -20.79 9.27 2.25
C GLU A 116 -19.63 10.27 2.51
N LYS A 117 -18.56 10.23 1.70
CA LYS A 117 -17.42 11.18 1.76
C LYS A 117 -17.74 12.50 1.07
N GLU A 118 -18.42 12.46 -0.07
CA GLU A 118 -18.67 13.64 -0.91
C GLU A 118 -19.76 14.54 -0.34
N GLU A 119 -20.77 14.01 0.37
CA GLU A 119 -21.77 14.84 1.08
C GLU A 119 -21.17 15.59 2.28
N TRP A 120 -20.21 14.99 3.01
CA TRP A 120 -19.62 15.59 4.21
C TRP A 120 -18.53 16.64 3.90
N ALA A 121 -17.93 16.59 2.70
CA ALA A 121 -16.86 17.52 2.30
C ALA A 121 -17.32 18.98 2.16
N TRP A 122 -18.63 19.24 2.01
CA TRP A 122 -19.17 20.59 1.82
C TRP A 122 -19.40 21.37 3.13
N GLU A 123 -19.24 20.76 4.31
CA GLU A 123 -19.32 21.46 5.60
C GLU A 123 -17.95 22.00 6.10
N GLU A 124 -16.83 21.67 5.44
CA GLU A 124 -15.51 22.21 5.81
C GLU A 124 -15.32 23.65 5.31
N VAL A 125 -15.88 24.60 6.05
CA VAL A 125 -15.64 26.04 5.89
C VAL A 125 -14.14 26.33 6.03
N PRO A 126 -13.50 27.07 5.10
CA PRO A 126 -12.08 27.38 5.20
C PRO A 126 -11.79 28.24 6.44
N MET A 127 -10.98 27.72 7.34
CA MET A 127 -10.44 28.47 8.47
C MET A 127 -9.42 29.50 7.97
N GLU A 128 -9.69 30.78 8.19
CA GLU A 128 -8.66 31.82 8.02
C GLU A 128 -7.46 31.54 8.95
N PRO A 129 -6.22 31.88 8.51
CA PRO A 129 -5.02 31.67 9.31
C PRO A 129 -5.02 32.61 10.53
N THR A 130 -5.47 32.10 11.68
CA THR A 130 -5.42 32.83 12.95
C THR A 130 -3.97 33.09 13.35
N ALA A 131 -3.58 34.37 13.37
CA ALA A 131 -2.22 34.78 13.66
C ALA A 131 -1.75 34.32 15.05
N LEU A 132 -0.52 33.79 15.11
CA LEU A 132 0.10 33.35 16.36
C LEU A 132 0.26 34.53 17.34
N PRO A 133 -0.14 34.39 18.62
CA PRO A 133 0.05 35.45 19.60
C PRO A 133 1.54 35.62 19.93
N SER A 134 2.00 36.88 19.98
CA SER A 134 3.39 37.23 20.27
C SER A 134 3.84 36.80 21.67
N SER A 135 5.09 36.35 21.79
CA SER A 135 5.66 35.80 23.02
C SER A 135 5.69 36.79 24.19
N SER A 136 4.95 36.47 25.25
CA SER A 136 4.98 37.22 26.50
C SER A 136 6.20 36.82 27.35
N LYS A 137 6.94 37.83 27.82
CA LYS A 137 8.24 37.71 28.49
C LYS A 137 8.23 36.73 29.68
N ALA A 138 8.93 35.60 29.56
CA ALA A 138 9.29 34.77 30.72
C ALA A 138 10.26 35.54 31.63
N ARG A 139 9.91 35.69 32.91
CA ARG A 139 10.66 36.50 33.88
C ARG A 139 11.43 35.59 34.84
N VAL A 140 12.67 35.22 34.47
CA VAL A 140 13.52 34.34 35.29
C VAL A 140 13.98 35.08 36.54
N SER A 141 13.66 34.56 37.71
CA SER A 141 14.13 35.06 39.01
C SER A 141 15.35 34.27 39.48
N TRP A 142 16.53 34.88 39.45
CA TRP A 142 17.73 34.35 40.10
C TRP A 142 17.80 34.84 41.55
N GLY A 143 18.02 33.93 42.49
CA GLY A 143 18.26 34.28 43.90
C GLY A 143 19.73 34.64 44.12
N LEU A 144 20.00 35.75 44.83
CA LEU A 144 21.35 36.09 45.29
C LEU A 144 21.65 35.44 46.64
N HIS A 145 22.84 34.84 46.77
CA HIS A 145 23.63 34.81 48.01
C HIS A 145 25.11 34.55 47.66
N GLY A 146 26.04 35.26 48.33
CA GLY A 146 27.47 34.87 48.37
C GLY A 146 28.48 35.72 47.59
N LEU A 147 28.95 36.81 48.22
CA LEU A 147 30.37 37.24 48.37
C LEU A 147 31.38 37.10 47.20
N GLY A 148 32.15 38.17 46.92
CA GLY A 148 33.56 38.01 46.48
C GLY A 148 34.16 39.00 45.47
N ASN A 149 34.66 40.15 45.94
CA ASN A 149 35.85 40.91 45.50
C ASN A 149 36.28 41.01 44.00
N LEU A 150 36.30 42.26 43.51
CA LEU A 150 37.44 42.96 42.86
C LEU A 150 38.28 42.27 41.76
N SER A 151 38.21 42.82 40.53
CA SER A 151 39.38 43.39 39.83
C SER A 151 38.96 44.35 38.70
N VAL A 152 39.89 45.11 38.12
CA VAL A 152 39.67 46.15 37.10
C VAL A 152 40.53 45.86 35.85
N GLY A 153 39.96 46.06 34.64
CA GLY A 153 40.68 45.87 33.37
C GLY A 153 40.10 46.72 32.23
N SER A 154 40.98 47.39 31.49
CA SER A 154 40.73 48.29 30.34
C SER A 154 40.87 47.53 29.00
N MET A 155 40.70 48.06 27.76
CA MET A 155 40.24 49.35 27.22
C MET A 155 39.92 49.21 25.71
N GLY A 156 39.16 50.17 25.15
CA GLY A 156 39.20 50.55 23.72
C GLY A 156 38.22 49.83 22.77
N ARG A 157 37.91 50.34 21.55
CA ARG A 157 37.72 51.71 20.97
C ARG A 157 37.64 51.53 19.43
N GLY A 158 36.69 52.19 18.76
CA GLY A 158 36.46 52.15 17.30
C GLY A 158 34.96 52.07 16.99
N ILE A 159 34.20 53.10 16.56
CA ILE A 159 34.37 54.20 15.58
C ILE A 159 34.33 53.69 14.12
N SER A 160 33.53 54.21 13.17
CA SER A 160 32.25 54.99 13.17
C SER A 160 31.77 55.14 11.69
N LEU A 161 30.71 55.94 11.44
CA LEU A 161 30.23 56.48 10.13
C LEU A 161 29.47 55.47 9.21
N LEU A 162 28.49 55.85 8.37
CA LEU A 162 27.61 57.05 8.28
C LEU A 162 26.35 56.72 7.43
N ALA A 163 25.32 57.59 7.49
CA ALA A 163 24.14 57.59 6.59
C ALA A 163 24.00 58.96 5.88
N PRO A 164 23.18 59.08 4.81
CA PRO A 164 21.82 59.68 4.90
C PRO A 164 20.78 58.94 4.00
N PHE A 165 19.63 59.49 3.58
CA PHE A 165 18.44 60.15 4.22
C PHE A 165 17.56 60.76 3.09
N VAL A 166 16.38 61.36 3.41
CA VAL A 166 15.47 62.14 2.51
C VAL A 166 14.67 61.33 1.45
N GLU A 167 13.39 61.58 1.11
CA GLU A 167 12.19 61.96 1.90
C GLU A 167 10.88 61.65 1.09
N GLY A 168 9.76 62.37 1.33
CA GLY A 168 8.41 62.16 0.72
C GLY A 168 7.99 63.24 -0.31
N PRO A 169 6.74 63.79 -0.34
CA PRO A 169 5.57 63.67 0.57
C PRO A 169 4.39 62.88 -0.10
N SER A 170 3.05 62.99 0.12
CA SER A 170 2.12 63.87 0.90
C SER A 170 0.86 63.06 1.38
N VAL A 171 0.08 63.39 2.42
CA VAL A 171 -0.94 64.46 2.69
C VAL A 171 -2.12 64.47 1.69
N PHE A 172 -3.44 64.42 2.01
CA PHE A 172 -4.32 65.01 3.07
C PHE A 172 -5.50 64.04 3.45
N VAL A 173 -6.48 64.35 4.34
CA VAL A 173 -6.53 64.83 5.75
C VAL A 173 -7.99 64.77 6.30
N ALA A 174 -8.25 64.46 7.59
CA ALA A 174 -9.49 64.80 8.34
C ALA A 174 -9.36 64.53 9.87
N HIS A 175 -10.24 65.10 10.72
CA HIS A 175 -10.11 65.11 12.20
C HIS A 175 -11.28 64.46 12.99
N PRO A 176 -11.07 64.08 14.28
CA PRO A 176 -12.07 63.55 15.22
C PRO A 176 -12.52 64.55 16.31
N PRO A 177 -13.56 64.22 17.12
CA PRO A 177 -13.78 64.79 18.45
C PRO A 177 -13.45 63.81 19.61
N ARG A 178 -13.43 64.30 20.86
CA ARG A 178 -13.02 63.57 22.09
C ARG A 178 -14.10 63.50 23.18
N LEU A 179 -14.07 62.40 23.94
CA LEU A 179 -14.29 62.24 25.40
C LEU A 179 -15.34 63.10 26.15
N ILE A 180 -16.23 62.41 26.89
CA ILE A 180 -16.75 62.87 28.19
C ILE A 180 -16.60 61.72 29.23
N HIS A 181 -16.40 62.08 30.49
CA HIS A 181 -16.26 61.20 31.67
C HIS A 181 -17.62 60.58 32.11
N SER A 182 -17.67 59.48 32.87
CA SER A 182 -17.39 59.47 34.32
C SER A 182 -17.16 58.08 34.95
N ARG A 183 -16.83 58.08 36.25
CA ARG A 183 -16.66 56.89 37.09
C ARG A 183 -17.94 56.61 37.90
N SER A 184 -18.27 55.34 38.11
CA SER A 184 -18.59 54.82 39.46
C SER A 184 -18.61 53.30 39.49
N SER A 185 -18.09 52.72 40.57
CA SER A 185 -18.27 51.30 40.93
C SER A 185 -19.56 51.09 41.70
N LEU A 186 -20.16 49.89 41.64
CA LEU A 186 -20.62 49.14 42.82
C LEU A 186 -21.01 47.70 42.46
N ARG A 187 -20.90 46.79 43.45
CA ARG A 187 -21.45 45.42 43.41
C ARG A 187 -22.69 45.37 44.31
N THR A 188 -23.77 44.76 43.84
CA THR A 188 -24.74 44.04 44.69
C THR A 188 -25.62 43.09 43.87
N SER A 189 -25.76 41.85 44.36
CA SER A 189 -26.90 40.96 44.13
C SER A 189 -27.73 40.92 45.44
N PRO A 190 -28.84 40.16 45.58
CA PRO A 190 -29.68 39.46 44.60
C PRO A 190 -31.20 39.78 44.75
N ILE A 191 -32.05 39.35 43.80
CA ILE A 191 -33.53 39.30 43.95
C ILE A 191 -34.07 37.97 43.35
N GLN A 192 -35.23 37.49 43.81
CA GLN A 192 -35.76 36.13 43.61
C GLN A 192 -37.23 36.09 43.11
N LEU A 193 -37.54 35.11 42.24
CA LEU A 193 -38.89 34.49 42.02
C LEU A 193 -39.98 35.40 41.38
N PRO A 194 -41.16 34.87 40.91
CA PRO A 194 -41.72 33.52 41.00
C PRO A 194 -42.05 32.88 39.60
N PRO A 195 -43.14 32.13 39.29
CA PRO A 195 -42.97 30.73 38.85
C PRO A 195 -43.67 30.28 37.55
N HIS A 196 -43.32 29.06 37.12
CA HIS A 196 -44.07 28.11 36.26
C HIS A 196 -44.85 28.61 35.03
N SER A 197 -44.35 28.22 33.85
CA SER A 197 -45.19 27.63 32.80
C SER A 197 -44.58 26.29 32.34
N ARG A 198 -45.41 25.30 32.01
CA ARG A 198 -44.97 23.97 31.56
C ARG A 198 -45.07 23.88 30.04
N THR A 199 -43.92 23.75 29.36
CA THR A 199 -43.87 23.43 27.92
C THR A 199 -43.07 22.16 27.72
N ARG A 200 -43.60 21.18 26.97
CA ARG A 200 -42.93 19.90 26.69
C ARG A 200 -41.68 20.12 25.84
N GLN A 201 -40.50 19.98 26.42
CA GLN A 201 -39.30 19.70 25.63
C GLN A 201 -39.29 18.21 25.24
N THR A 202 -39.35 17.94 23.95
CA THR A 202 -39.06 16.62 23.39
C THR A 202 -37.55 16.36 23.49
N HIS A 203 -37.16 15.25 24.10
CA HIS A 203 -35.74 14.86 24.15
C HIS A 203 -35.23 14.50 22.75
N LEU A 204 -34.62 15.49 22.08
CA LEU A 204 -33.72 15.28 20.96
C LEU A 204 -32.51 14.46 21.44
N LYS A 205 -32.61 13.14 21.36
CA LYS A 205 -31.46 12.24 21.47
C LYS A 205 -30.47 12.62 20.38
N ARG A 206 -29.39 13.32 20.74
CA ARG A 206 -28.17 13.34 19.90
C ARG A 206 -27.81 11.88 19.62
N LYS A 207 -27.88 11.46 18.36
CA LYS A 207 -27.29 10.18 17.94
C LYS A 207 -25.82 10.26 18.35
N GLY A 208 -25.36 9.35 19.21
CA GLY A 208 -23.94 9.23 19.49
C GLY A 208 -23.20 8.94 18.19
N SER A 209 -22.06 9.59 17.99
CA SER A 209 -21.15 9.29 16.88
C SER A 209 -20.75 7.82 16.96
N GLY A 210 -21.27 7.00 16.03
CA GLY A 210 -20.91 5.60 15.94
C GLY A 210 -19.41 5.47 15.68
N SER A 211 -18.76 4.45 16.25
CA SER A 211 -17.33 4.25 16.08
C SER A 211 -16.98 4.06 14.59
N ALA A 212 -16.12 4.94 14.06
CA ALA A 212 -15.68 4.90 12.68
C ALA A 212 -14.87 3.61 12.40
N GLY A 213 -15.53 2.64 11.78
CA GLY A 213 -14.95 1.34 11.42
C GLY A 213 -13.92 1.44 10.29
N LEU A 214 -12.86 0.64 10.41
CA LEU A 214 -11.73 0.55 9.46
C LEU A 214 -12.07 -0.19 8.16
N GLY A 215 -11.25 0.06 7.14
CA GLY A 215 -11.13 -0.72 5.90
C GLY A 215 -11.59 0.00 4.64
N PHE A 216 -11.07 -0.46 3.49
CA PHE A 216 -11.21 0.07 2.13
C PHE A 216 -12.46 0.93 1.83
N GLY A 217 -12.23 2.09 1.21
CA GLY A 217 -13.24 3.08 0.87
C GLY A 217 -13.60 4.03 2.01
N ARG A 218 -12.83 4.07 3.11
CA ARG A 218 -13.02 5.03 4.21
C ARG A 218 -11.69 5.51 4.79
N LYS A 219 -11.34 6.77 4.51
CA LYS A 219 -10.21 7.42 5.17
C LYS A 219 -10.53 7.63 6.65
N LYS A 220 -9.69 7.13 7.55
CA LYS A 220 -9.43 7.87 8.80
C LYS A 220 -8.45 8.96 8.41
N THR A 221 -8.84 10.23 8.58
CA THR A 221 -8.06 11.38 8.12
C THR A 221 -6.78 11.58 8.94
N LEU A 222 -5.78 10.73 8.67
CA LEU A 222 -4.39 11.04 8.96
C LEU A 222 -3.96 12.16 8.02
N SER A 223 -3.32 13.20 8.56
CA SER A 223 -2.64 14.21 7.76
C SER A 223 -1.39 13.61 7.07
N PRO A 224 -0.83 14.23 6.02
CA PRO A 224 0.42 13.78 5.41
C PRO A 224 1.54 13.54 6.44
N LEU A 225 1.71 14.45 7.40
CA LEU A 225 2.65 14.31 8.53
C LEU A 225 2.39 13.05 9.39
N GLN A 226 1.14 12.63 9.54
CA GLN A 226 0.78 11.43 10.31
C GLN A 226 0.86 10.13 9.52
N MET A 227 0.88 10.18 8.19
CA MET A 227 1.06 8.98 7.34
C MET A 227 2.54 8.75 6.99
N ASP A 228 3.31 9.83 6.84
CA ASP A 228 4.73 9.81 6.48
C ASP A 228 5.66 9.87 7.70
N GLY A 229 5.23 10.48 8.80
CA GLY A 229 6.02 10.53 10.04
C GLY A 229 6.13 9.19 10.74
N LEU A 230 7.18 9.05 11.56
CA LEU A 230 7.40 7.92 12.47
C LEU A 230 6.14 7.54 13.25
N ARG A 231 5.89 6.23 13.37
CA ARG A 231 4.68 5.69 13.99
C ARG A 231 5.02 4.99 15.30
N PRO A 232 4.32 5.28 16.41
CA PRO A 232 4.44 4.51 17.63
C PRO A 232 4.05 3.04 17.37
N LEU A 233 4.99 2.12 17.60
CA LEU A 233 4.74 0.68 17.50
C LEU A 233 3.68 0.24 18.52
N SER A 234 2.97 -0.85 18.21
CA SER A 234 2.03 -1.46 19.13
C SER A 234 2.74 -2.44 20.07
N ASN A 235 2.06 -2.83 21.17
CA ASN A 235 2.53 -3.88 22.07
C ASN A 235 2.44 -5.31 21.45
N HIS A 236 2.12 -5.44 20.16
CA HIS A 236 2.07 -6.74 19.48
C HIS A 236 3.49 -7.15 19.05
N PRO A 237 3.95 -8.40 19.28
CA PRO A 237 5.33 -8.80 18.96
C PRO A 237 5.67 -8.66 17.47
N LYS A 238 4.69 -8.88 16.58
CA LYS A 238 4.81 -8.60 15.14
C LYS A 238 4.37 -7.18 14.72
N ALA A 239 4.51 -6.18 15.57
CA ALA A 239 4.29 -4.77 15.19
C ALA A 239 5.21 -4.37 14.03
N ILE A 240 4.85 -3.27 13.34
CA ILE A 240 5.65 -2.74 12.24
C ILE A 240 5.38 -1.25 12.00
N ASP A 241 6.46 -0.54 11.74
CA ASP A 241 6.50 0.77 11.10
C ASP A 241 7.62 0.70 10.05
N ALA A 242 7.28 0.75 8.76
CA ALA A 242 8.20 0.35 7.69
C ALA A 242 8.21 1.33 6.53
N VAL A 243 9.40 1.57 6.01
CA VAL A 243 9.66 2.34 4.79
C VAL A 243 10.45 1.53 3.78
N TYR A 244 10.14 1.73 2.51
CA TYR A 244 10.80 1.10 1.36
C TYR A 244 11.16 2.16 0.33
N PHE A 245 12.32 1.99 -0.29
CA PHE A 245 12.79 2.82 -1.40
C PHE A 245 13.32 1.91 -2.51
N SER A 246 12.79 2.10 -3.72
CA SER A 246 13.34 1.52 -4.94
C SER A 246 13.68 2.63 -5.93
N GLY A 247 14.82 2.50 -6.59
CA GLY A 247 15.33 3.48 -7.54
C GLY A 247 16.07 2.81 -8.70
N ALA A 248 15.92 3.37 -9.90
CA ALA A 248 16.52 2.88 -11.13
C ALA A 248 16.85 4.04 -12.08
N SER A 249 17.87 3.87 -12.94
CA SER A 249 18.16 4.78 -14.05
C SER A 249 18.29 4.01 -15.38
N GLU A 250 18.22 4.73 -16.50
CA GLU A 250 18.33 4.14 -17.84
C GLU A 250 19.72 3.50 -18.09
N GLU A 251 20.76 4.05 -17.46
CA GLU A 251 22.15 3.58 -17.51
C GLU A 251 22.38 2.29 -16.69
N GLY A 252 21.35 1.81 -15.98
CA GLY A 252 21.42 0.59 -15.17
C GLY A 252 22.05 0.79 -13.79
N CYS A 253 22.00 2.02 -13.24
CA CYS A 253 22.20 2.24 -11.82
C CYS A 253 20.89 1.93 -11.07
N TYR A 254 21.00 1.30 -9.90
CA TYR A 254 19.84 0.92 -9.09
C TYR A 254 20.14 1.05 -7.60
N LEU A 255 19.12 1.38 -6.82
CA LEU A 255 19.14 1.34 -5.36
C LEU A 255 17.84 0.66 -4.88
N VAL A 256 17.94 -0.33 -4.01
CA VAL A 256 16.76 -0.85 -3.29
C VAL A 256 17.12 -0.99 -1.82
N GLY A 257 16.35 -0.36 -0.94
CA GLY A 257 16.58 -0.42 0.49
C GLY A 257 15.30 -0.26 1.29
N ALA A 258 15.28 -0.88 2.46
CA ALA A 258 14.13 -0.86 3.35
C ALA A 258 14.58 -0.83 4.81
N ALA A 259 13.72 -0.30 5.68
CA ALA A 259 13.84 -0.40 7.13
C ALA A 259 12.45 -0.55 7.73
N ALA A 260 12.19 -1.68 8.37
CA ALA A 260 10.97 -1.95 9.13
C ALA A 260 11.30 -2.06 10.63
N ARG A 261 10.93 -1.02 11.39
CA ARG A 261 11.07 -0.96 12.84
C ARG A 261 10.20 -2.02 13.49
N ARG A 262 10.79 -2.78 14.42
CA ARG A 262 10.16 -3.84 15.20
C ARG A 262 10.31 -3.57 16.70
N PRO A 263 9.49 -4.21 17.56
CA PRO A 263 9.72 -4.19 19.00
C PRO A 263 11.11 -4.71 19.39
N GLN A 264 11.57 -4.34 20.60
CA GLN A 264 12.87 -4.75 21.17
C GLN A 264 14.12 -4.31 20.38
N GLY A 265 14.13 -3.09 19.83
CA GLY A 265 15.34 -2.49 19.23
C GLY A 265 15.82 -3.17 17.94
N VAL A 266 14.92 -3.86 17.23
CA VAL A 266 15.21 -4.59 15.99
C VAL A 266 14.68 -3.82 14.78
N VAL A 267 15.45 -3.81 13.70
CA VAL A 267 15.01 -3.33 12.38
C VAL A 267 15.18 -4.47 11.38
N ASP A 268 14.11 -4.88 10.70
CA ASP A 268 14.25 -5.67 9.47
C ASP A 268 14.70 -4.70 8.38
N GLY A 269 16.00 -4.66 8.07
CA GLY A 269 16.60 -3.66 7.19
C GLY A 269 17.64 -4.21 6.23
N TYR A 270 17.72 -3.61 5.05
CA TYR A 270 18.69 -3.96 4.01
C TYR A 270 18.89 -2.83 2.99
N LEU A 271 19.98 -2.93 2.24
CA LEU A 271 20.34 -2.06 1.14
C LEU A 271 21.10 -2.83 0.06
N HIS A 272 20.69 -2.65 -1.19
CA HIS A 272 21.39 -3.06 -2.41
C HIS A 272 21.62 -1.83 -3.29
N ILE A 273 22.82 -1.69 -3.83
CA ILE A 273 23.16 -0.62 -4.79
C ILE A 273 23.89 -1.25 -5.98
N ARG A 274 23.39 -1.07 -7.19
CA ARG A 274 24.14 -1.37 -8.42
C ARG A 274 24.70 -0.10 -9.00
N ILE A 275 26.01 -0.09 -9.25
CA ILE A 275 26.69 0.99 -9.97
C ILE A 275 27.29 0.40 -11.26
N PRO A 276 26.96 0.96 -12.45
CA PRO A 276 27.54 0.52 -13.72
C PRO A 276 29.07 0.54 -13.69
N GLY A 277 29.70 -0.52 -14.21
CA GLY A 277 31.15 -0.69 -14.18
C GLY A 277 31.76 -1.12 -12.84
N VAL A 278 31.01 -1.05 -11.73
CA VAL A 278 31.48 -1.51 -10.40
C VAL A 278 30.89 -2.87 -10.04
N GLY A 279 29.58 -3.06 -10.19
CA GLY A 279 28.88 -4.28 -9.79
C GLY A 279 27.72 -4.02 -8.83
N LEU A 280 27.41 -5.02 -7.99
CA LEU A 280 26.28 -5.01 -7.05
C LEU A 280 26.79 -5.02 -5.60
N LEU A 281 26.64 -3.88 -4.91
CA LEU A 281 26.81 -3.74 -3.47
C LEU A 281 25.60 -4.32 -2.74
N ARG A 282 25.83 -5.05 -1.64
CA ARG A 282 24.79 -5.71 -0.83
C ARG A 282 25.11 -5.56 0.67
N SER A 283 24.10 -5.32 1.52
CA SER A 283 24.28 -5.28 2.98
C SER A 283 25.03 -6.50 3.53
N PRO A 284 25.91 -6.31 4.55
CA PRO A 284 26.89 -7.33 4.94
C PRO A 284 26.26 -8.59 5.53
N LYS A 285 25.10 -8.47 6.20
CA LYS A 285 24.38 -9.59 6.84
C LYS A 285 23.58 -10.47 5.89
N LEU A 286 23.40 -10.06 4.63
CA LEU A 286 22.56 -10.80 3.68
C LEU A 286 23.04 -12.26 3.48
N PRO A 287 22.12 -13.24 3.44
CA PRO A 287 20.68 -13.09 3.19
C PRO A 287 19.81 -12.62 4.36
N ASP A 288 20.36 -12.51 5.58
CA ASP A 288 19.63 -12.00 6.75
C ASP A 288 19.45 -10.47 6.70
N THR A 289 18.29 -9.98 7.16
CA THR A 289 17.96 -8.55 7.28
C THR A 289 17.84 -8.07 8.73
N THR A 290 18.21 -8.88 9.73
CA THR A 290 18.05 -8.51 11.15
C THR A 290 19.16 -7.55 11.58
N LEU A 291 18.83 -6.26 11.64
CA LEU A 291 19.69 -5.21 12.18
C LEU A 291 19.29 -4.89 13.62
N LYS A 292 20.25 -4.41 14.42
CA LYS A 292 20.06 -3.95 15.80
C LYS A 292 20.36 -2.46 15.93
N ILE A 293 19.50 -1.77 16.68
CA ILE A 293 19.74 -0.42 17.18
C ILE A 293 20.75 -0.54 18.34
N ASP A 294 21.82 0.26 18.32
CA ASP A 294 22.81 0.30 19.40
C ASP A 294 22.69 1.60 20.20
N THR A 295 21.85 1.55 21.24
CA THR A 295 21.59 2.69 22.14
C THR A 295 22.82 3.11 22.95
N ASP A 296 23.78 2.21 23.16
CA ASP A 296 25.03 2.51 23.89
C ASP A 296 26.04 3.23 22.97
N ALA A 297 25.98 2.96 21.66
CA ALA A 297 26.65 3.75 20.62
C ALA A 297 25.92 5.06 20.27
N GLY A 298 24.67 5.24 20.73
CA GLY A 298 23.88 6.46 20.56
C GLY A 298 22.87 6.44 19.42
N ASP A 299 22.49 5.28 18.89
CA ASP A 299 21.33 5.17 18.00
C ASP A 299 20.02 5.51 18.72
N ASP A 300 19.04 6.07 17.98
CA ASP A 300 17.68 6.34 18.48
C ASP A 300 16.75 5.14 18.23
N GLU A 301 15.93 4.76 19.22
CA GLU A 301 14.89 3.72 19.04
C GLU A 301 13.77 4.17 18.08
N ASP A 302 13.57 5.48 17.92
CA ASP A 302 12.61 6.11 17.01
C ASP A 302 13.22 6.50 15.64
N GLN A 303 14.16 5.72 15.11
CA GLN A 303 14.70 5.91 13.74
C GLN A 303 14.33 4.77 12.75
N PHE A 304 14.25 5.10 11.45
CA PHE A 304 14.16 4.12 10.36
C PHE A 304 15.56 3.66 9.93
N GLY A 305 16.31 3.05 10.85
CA GLY A 305 17.73 2.78 10.65
C GLY A 305 18.40 1.99 11.78
N ALA A 306 19.53 1.38 11.45
CA ALA A 306 20.40 0.61 12.33
C ALA A 306 21.69 0.26 11.55
N GLU A 307 22.80 0.01 12.26
CA GLU A 307 24.06 -0.52 11.68
C GLU A 307 24.55 0.26 10.43
N GLY A 308 24.50 1.58 10.54
CA GLY A 308 24.93 2.52 9.50
C GLY A 308 23.88 2.85 8.43
N LEU A 309 22.82 2.06 8.28
CA LEU A 309 21.68 2.36 7.40
C LEU A 309 20.73 3.34 8.10
N LEU A 310 20.34 4.44 7.44
CA LEU A 310 19.38 5.38 7.98
C LEU A 310 18.51 6.03 6.89
N PHE A 311 17.20 5.94 7.08
CA PHE A 311 16.21 6.76 6.38
C PHE A 311 15.64 7.82 7.34
N THR A 312 15.41 9.05 6.85
CA THR A 312 14.93 10.16 7.68
C THR A 312 13.86 10.98 6.97
N PRO A 313 12.64 11.15 7.53
CA PRO A 313 11.67 12.12 7.01
C PRO A 313 12.22 13.55 7.19
N LEU A 314 12.36 14.30 6.09
CA LEU A 314 12.82 15.70 6.10
C LEU A 314 11.66 16.66 5.85
N GLU A 315 10.77 16.31 4.92
CA GLU A 315 9.56 17.07 4.60
C GLU A 315 8.44 16.08 4.22
N PRO A 316 7.32 16.02 4.95
CA PRO A 316 6.29 15.00 4.74
C PRO A 316 5.76 14.91 3.31
N MET A 317 5.77 13.71 2.73
CA MET A 317 5.39 13.42 1.34
C MET A 317 6.23 14.14 0.27
N ARG A 318 7.41 14.69 0.63
CA ARG A 318 8.21 15.52 -0.29
C ARG A 318 9.70 15.27 -0.27
N ARG A 319 10.33 15.11 0.91
CA ARG A 319 11.78 14.90 1.03
C ARG A 319 12.13 13.91 2.14
N TRP A 320 13.02 12.97 1.80
CA TRP A 320 13.53 11.95 2.71
C TRP A 320 15.05 11.82 2.54
N GLY A 321 15.79 11.88 3.65
CA GLY A 321 17.21 11.57 3.67
C GLY A 321 17.43 10.07 3.54
N ILE A 322 18.36 9.67 2.68
CA ILE A 322 18.86 8.30 2.52
C ILE A 322 20.35 8.32 2.84
N ARG A 323 20.78 7.56 3.85
CA ARG A 323 22.21 7.41 4.20
C ARG A 323 22.57 5.95 4.43
N TYR A 324 23.80 5.60 4.08
CA TYR A 324 24.44 4.39 4.56
C TYR A 324 25.94 4.62 4.75
N HIS A 325 26.47 4.36 5.94
CA HIS A 325 27.91 4.36 6.21
C HIS A 325 28.36 3.01 6.77
N GLY A 326 29.15 2.26 6.02
CA GLY A 326 29.71 0.99 6.50
C GLY A 326 30.12 -0.02 5.43
N PRO A 327 30.39 -1.28 5.85
CA PRO A 327 30.92 -2.33 4.98
C PRO A 327 29.82 -3.01 4.16
N MET A 328 29.88 -2.92 2.82
CA MET A 328 29.01 -3.70 1.91
C MET A 328 29.79 -4.83 1.23
N LYS A 329 29.08 -5.92 0.92
CA LYS A 329 29.57 -7.00 0.06
C LYS A 329 29.54 -6.54 -1.41
N LEU A 330 30.67 -6.64 -2.10
CA LEU A 330 30.83 -6.51 -3.55
C LEU A 330 31.43 -7.83 -4.06
N ASP A 331 30.60 -8.66 -4.69
CA ASP A 331 30.89 -10.08 -4.93
C ASP A 331 31.39 -10.77 -3.64
N GLU A 332 32.54 -11.43 -3.68
CA GLU A 332 33.20 -12.10 -2.52
C GLU A 332 34.05 -11.15 -1.65
N LYS A 333 34.03 -9.84 -1.92
CA LYS A 333 34.83 -8.83 -1.18
C LYS A 333 33.94 -7.96 -0.30
N THR A 334 34.51 -7.45 0.79
CA THR A 334 33.90 -6.36 1.57
C THR A 334 34.59 -5.05 1.20
N VAL A 335 33.80 -4.01 0.92
CA VAL A 335 34.28 -2.65 0.64
C VAL A 335 33.58 -1.66 1.57
N GLN A 336 34.26 -0.58 1.96
CA GLN A 336 33.63 0.50 2.73
C GLN A 336 32.86 1.43 1.80
N VAL A 337 31.64 1.78 2.20
CA VAL A 337 30.69 2.58 1.42
C VAL A 337 30.14 3.73 2.25
N ASP A 338 30.12 4.92 1.67
CA ASP A 338 29.43 6.11 2.19
C ASP A 338 28.40 6.58 1.14
N LEU A 339 27.12 6.33 1.40
CA LEU A 339 25.97 6.77 0.61
C LEU A 339 25.36 7.99 1.28
N GLN A 340 25.22 9.08 0.53
CA GLN A 340 24.52 10.29 0.96
C GLN A 340 23.59 10.76 -0.16
N GLY A 341 22.29 10.80 0.09
CA GLY A 341 21.33 11.30 -0.88
C GLY A 341 19.98 11.67 -0.28
N GLU A 342 19.11 12.23 -1.12
CA GLU A 342 17.72 12.51 -0.80
C GLU A 342 16.79 11.86 -1.83
N TRP A 343 15.70 11.28 -1.35
CA TRP A 343 14.51 11.03 -2.15
C TRP A 343 13.63 12.28 -2.15
N ILE A 344 13.16 12.70 -3.33
CA ILE A 344 12.46 13.96 -3.56
C ILE A 344 11.22 13.73 -4.43
N SER A 345 10.07 14.32 -4.05
CA SER A 345 8.85 14.35 -4.86
C SER A 345 7.98 15.60 -4.66
N ASP A 346 7.25 15.94 -5.70
CA ASP A 346 6.14 16.90 -5.76
C ASP A 346 4.85 16.25 -6.33
N LEU A 347 4.86 14.94 -6.57
CA LEU A 347 3.75 14.17 -7.12
C LEU A 347 2.72 13.81 -6.04
N ALA A 348 1.44 13.65 -6.41
CA ALA A 348 0.42 13.11 -5.50
C ALA A 348 0.76 11.66 -5.08
N TYR A 349 0.54 11.30 -3.83
CA TYR A 349 0.68 9.91 -3.36
C TYR A 349 -0.57 9.07 -3.67
N PHE A 350 -0.43 7.74 -3.66
CA PHE A 350 -1.51 6.77 -3.85
C PHE A 350 -1.84 6.06 -2.52
N ASP A 351 -3.02 6.32 -1.96
CA ASP A 351 -3.52 5.77 -0.70
C ASP A 351 -4.35 4.50 -0.96
N PHE A 352 -3.83 3.33 -0.54
CA PHE A 352 -4.49 2.05 -0.84
C PHE A 352 -5.83 1.87 -0.11
N ASP A 353 -6.14 2.69 0.90
CA ASP A 353 -7.46 2.69 1.55
C ASP A 353 -8.51 3.50 0.79
N THR A 354 -8.13 4.46 -0.07
CA THR A 354 -9.09 5.33 -0.77
C THR A 354 -9.05 5.28 -2.30
N ASP A 355 -7.91 4.95 -2.89
CA ASP A 355 -7.65 5.24 -4.31
C ASP A 355 -7.69 3.99 -5.21
N LEU A 356 -7.69 2.78 -4.61
CA LEU A 356 -7.87 1.52 -5.33
C LEU A 356 -9.16 1.50 -6.17
N SER A 357 -9.05 1.10 -7.44
CA SER A 357 -10.21 0.97 -8.34
C SER A 357 -11.31 0.09 -7.72
N PRO A 358 -12.52 0.64 -7.44
CA PRO A 358 -13.61 -0.13 -6.81
C PRO A 358 -14.07 -1.31 -7.66
N GLY A 359 -13.83 -1.28 -8.98
CA GLY A 359 -14.03 -2.41 -9.87
C GLY A 359 -13.07 -3.55 -9.57
N THR A 360 -11.77 -3.26 -9.54
CA THR A 360 -10.68 -4.22 -9.26
C THR A 360 -10.83 -4.86 -7.88
N LEU A 361 -11.07 -4.05 -6.85
CA LEU A 361 -11.26 -4.55 -5.48
C LEU A 361 -12.51 -5.43 -5.37
N ALA A 362 -13.64 -5.02 -5.96
CA ALA A 362 -14.87 -5.82 -5.97
C ALA A 362 -14.69 -7.16 -6.71
N ARG A 363 -13.96 -7.19 -7.85
CA ARG A 363 -13.63 -8.45 -8.54
C ARG A 363 -12.79 -9.37 -7.66
N SER A 364 -11.78 -8.84 -6.97
CA SER A 364 -10.90 -9.64 -6.10
C SER A 364 -11.68 -10.25 -4.93
N LEU A 365 -12.39 -9.43 -4.16
CA LEU A 365 -13.18 -9.87 -2.99
C LEU A 365 -14.39 -10.76 -3.36
N ALA A 366 -14.90 -10.69 -4.60
CA ALA A 366 -15.99 -11.56 -5.07
C ALA A 366 -15.56 -13.01 -5.38
N LYS A 367 -14.27 -13.26 -5.61
CA LYS A 367 -13.70 -14.62 -5.80
C LYS A 367 -13.78 -15.45 -4.50
N GLU A 368 -13.76 -14.78 -3.34
CA GLU A 368 -13.62 -15.41 -2.02
C GLU A 368 -14.93 -15.93 -1.41
N PRO A 369 -14.90 -16.97 -0.55
CA PRO A 369 -16.07 -17.41 0.22
C PRO A 369 -16.42 -16.38 1.30
N TRP A 370 -17.65 -15.86 1.26
CA TRP A 370 -18.09 -14.85 2.23
C TRP A 370 -18.69 -15.50 3.47
N SER A 371 -18.17 -15.09 4.63
CA SER A 371 -18.71 -15.41 5.95
C SER A 371 -18.42 -14.25 6.91
N ARG A 372 -18.99 -14.26 8.11
CA ARG A 372 -18.68 -13.24 9.13
C ARG A 372 -17.19 -13.24 9.50
N GLU A 373 -16.58 -14.41 9.50
CA GLU A 373 -15.16 -14.69 9.82
C GLU A 373 -14.23 -14.25 8.67
N TYR A 374 -14.70 -14.30 7.42
CA TYR A 374 -14.02 -13.68 6.29
C TYR A 374 -13.97 -12.16 6.43
N PHE A 375 -15.12 -11.50 6.66
CA PHE A 375 -15.18 -10.05 6.87
C PHE A 375 -14.48 -9.59 8.15
N GLN A 376 -14.36 -10.47 9.16
CA GLN A 376 -13.56 -10.22 10.35
C GLN A 376 -12.06 -10.27 10.04
N ARG A 377 -11.57 -11.32 9.36
CA ARG A 377 -10.17 -11.39 8.90
C ARG A 377 -9.77 -10.24 7.98
N LEU A 378 -10.66 -9.79 7.10
CA LEU A 378 -10.42 -8.64 6.23
C LEU A 378 -10.19 -7.32 7.01
N ARG A 379 -10.79 -7.17 8.20
CA ARG A 379 -10.47 -6.08 9.14
C ARG A 379 -9.22 -6.37 9.97
N ASP A 380 -9.02 -7.64 10.34
CA ASP A 380 -7.98 -8.06 11.29
C ASP A 380 -6.60 -8.34 10.66
N THR A 381 -6.47 -8.10 9.36
CA THR A 381 -5.18 -8.05 8.64
C THR A 381 -5.06 -6.77 7.78
N HIS A 382 -5.90 -5.77 8.03
CA HIS A 382 -5.79 -4.46 7.38
C HIS A 382 -4.53 -3.73 7.87
N GLN A 383 -3.90 -2.93 7.01
CA GLN A 383 -2.68 -2.18 7.30
C GLN A 383 -2.75 -0.87 6.51
N ASN A 384 -2.20 0.20 7.08
CA ASN A 384 -2.06 1.45 6.34
C ASN A 384 -0.88 1.31 5.37
N HIS A 385 -1.13 1.59 4.09
CA HIS A 385 -0.15 1.50 3.00
C HIS A 385 -0.39 2.65 2.04
N TYR A 386 0.66 3.39 1.69
CA TYR A 386 0.65 4.32 0.58
C TYR A 386 1.97 4.22 -0.18
N GLU A 387 1.93 4.52 -1.47
CA GLU A 387 3.13 4.64 -2.31
C GLU A 387 3.18 6.01 -3.00
N GLN A 388 4.38 6.47 -3.32
CA GLN A 388 4.62 7.73 -4.03
C GLN A 388 5.80 7.60 -4.99
N MET A 389 5.65 8.13 -6.20
CA MET A 389 6.77 8.24 -7.15
C MET A 389 7.56 9.51 -6.87
N GLY A 390 8.85 9.50 -7.21
CA GLY A 390 9.79 10.59 -7.01
C GLY A 390 11.12 10.29 -7.69
N ARG A 391 12.21 10.83 -7.15
CA ARG A 391 13.58 10.56 -7.60
C ARG A 391 14.55 10.53 -6.43
N ILE A 392 15.66 9.80 -6.57
CA ILE A 392 16.79 9.83 -5.62
C ILE A 392 17.95 10.59 -6.27
N GLU A 393 18.47 11.60 -5.58
CA GLU A 393 19.63 12.39 -6.01
C GLU A 393 20.69 12.41 -4.89
N GLY A 394 21.97 12.17 -5.21
CA GLY A 394 23.04 12.06 -4.22
C GLY A 394 24.37 11.52 -4.75
N SER A 395 25.19 10.94 -3.87
CA SER A 395 26.42 10.21 -4.22
C SER A 395 26.62 8.94 -3.38
N VAL A 396 27.43 8.03 -3.91
CA VAL A 396 27.98 6.85 -3.22
C VAL A 396 29.49 6.87 -3.39
N ARG A 397 30.23 6.88 -2.28
CA ARG A 397 31.69 6.76 -2.27
C ARG A 397 32.08 5.33 -1.92
N ILE A 398 33.01 4.76 -2.70
CA ILE A 398 33.58 3.42 -2.48
C ILE A 398 35.10 3.59 -2.46
N HIS A 399 35.71 3.40 -1.29
CA HIS A 399 37.08 3.85 -1.02
C HIS A 399 37.21 5.35 -1.39
N ASP A 400 38.16 5.71 -2.26
CA ASP A 400 38.41 7.10 -2.68
C ASP A 400 37.57 7.56 -3.91
N THR A 401 36.79 6.66 -4.53
CA THR A 401 36.02 6.98 -5.75
C THR A 401 34.58 7.31 -5.41
N GLU A 402 34.09 8.46 -5.89
CA GLU A 402 32.70 8.89 -5.73
C GLU A 402 31.89 8.74 -7.03
N TYR A 403 30.68 8.18 -6.91
CA TYR A 403 29.74 7.93 -7.99
C TYR A 403 28.46 8.71 -7.71
N SER A 404 27.99 9.53 -8.66
CA SER A 404 26.71 10.25 -8.50
C SER A 404 25.52 9.30 -8.67
N LEU A 405 24.52 9.43 -7.81
CA LEU A 405 23.21 8.81 -7.96
C LEU A 405 22.22 9.81 -8.52
N ARG A 406 21.53 9.42 -9.59
CA ARG A 406 20.33 10.08 -10.10
C ARG A 406 19.37 9.03 -10.63
N LEU A 407 18.36 8.71 -9.84
CA LEU A 407 17.46 7.58 -10.08
C LEU A 407 16.00 8.07 -10.12
N ASP A 408 15.22 7.61 -11.09
CA ASP A 408 13.76 7.57 -10.92
C ASP A 408 13.42 6.60 -9.77
N SER A 409 12.42 6.91 -8.94
CA SER A 409 12.19 6.17 -7.70
C SER A 409 10.72 6.04 -7.29
N MET A 410 10.40 4.93 -6.60
CA MET A 410 9.18 4.73 -5.82
C MET A 410 9.54 4.54 -4.35
N ARG A 411 8.78 5.21 -3.48
CA ARG A 411 8.81 5.08 -2.01
C ARG A 411 7.49 4.47 -1.53
N ASP A 412 7.55 3.58 -0.54
CA ASP A 412 6.39 3.22 0.28
C ASP A 412 6.56 3.57 1.77
N HIS A 413 5.42 3.72 2.45
CA HIS A 413 5.32 3.61 3.90
C HIS A 413 4.19 2.62 4.25
N THR A 414 4.54 1.53 4.93
CA THR A 414 3.58 0.47 5.29
C THR A 414 3.53 0.23 6.82
N HIS A 415 2.71 0.97 7.55
CA HIS A 415 2.69 0.97 9.02
C HIS A 415 1.45 0.31 9.65
N GLY A 416 1.61 -0.17 10.90
CA GLY A 416 0.47 -0.54 11.74
C GLY A 416 -0.26 0.71 12.29
N MET A 417 -1.59 0.68 12.39
CA MET A 417 -2.36 1.74 13.05
C MET A 417 -2.56 1.44 14.54
N SER A 418 -1.57 1.80 15.36
CA SER A 418 -1.67 1.79 16.82
C SER A 418 -2.83 2.67 17.31
N SER A 419 -3.70 2.10 18.14
CA SER A 419 -4.91 2.75 18.67
C SER A 419 -4.65 3.65 19.90
N CYS A 420 -3.68 4.56 19.79
CA CYS A 420 -3.28 5.50 20.85
C CYS A 420 -3.73 6.95 20.59
N HIS A 421 -4.11 7.66 21.66
CA HIS A 421 -4.38 9.11 21.72
C HIS A 421 -5.54 9.68 20.87
N VAL A 422 -6.73 9.08 20.98
CA VAL A 422 -7.90 9.94 21.26
C VAL A 422 -7.89 10.18 22.77
N VAL A 423 -7.92 11.43 23.22
CA VAL A 423 -7.90 11.77 24.66
C VAL A 423 -9.20 11.30 25.31
N ASP A 424 -9.10 10.55 26.41
CA ASP A 424 -10.23 9.87 27.04
C ASP A 424 -11.10 10.80 27.90
N LEU A 425 -11.82 11.70 27.22
CA LEU A 425 -12.96 12.47 27.76
C LEU A 425 -14.20 11.58 28.00
N GLY A 426 -14.11 10.26 27.80
CA GLY A 426 -15.19 9.29 27.98
C GLY A 426 -15.26 8.66 29.36
N ARG A 427 -14.43 9.08 30.33
CA ARG A 427 -14.28 8.41 31.64
C ARG A 427 -15.42 8.66 32.65
N VAL A 428 -16.67 8.75 32.18
CA VAL A 428 -17.89 8.73 32.99
C VAL A 428 -18.93 7.83 32.29
N VAL A 429 -19.67 7.02 33.06
CA VAL A 429 -20.70 6.06 32.61
C VAL A 429 -20.19 4.76 31.95
N GLY A 430 -19.73 3.85 32.79
CA GLY A 430 -20.27 2.48 32.92
C GLY A 430 -20.49 1.57 31.70
N ASN A 431 -19.80 0.42 31.71
CA ASN A 431 -20.20 -0.86 31.11
C ASN A 431 -20.64 -0.90 29.63
N SER A 432 -19.64 -1.00 28.74
CA SER A 432 -19.71 -2.00 27.66
C SER A 432 -18.32 -2.54 27.32
N ARG A 433 -18.18 -3.87 27.16
CA ARG A 433 -16.92 -4.51 26.75
C ARG A 433 -16.72 -4.41 25.24
N ALA A 434 -16.45 -3.20 24.74
CA ALA A 434 -15.96 -3.01 23.38
C ALA A 434 -14.59 -3.70 23.24
N ARG A 435 -14.54 -4.86 22.56
CA ARG A 435 -13.28 -5.48 22.14
C ARG A 435 -12.60 -4.51 21.15
N ARG A 436 -11.53 -3.83 21.62
CA ARG A 436 -10.66 -3.04 20.75
C ARG A 436 -10.05 -3.98 19.70
N SER A 437 -10.20 -3.67 18.42
CA SER A 437 -9.61 -4.44 17.33
C SER A 437 -8.13 -4.09 17.21
N ALA A 438 -7.28 -4.74 18.01
CA ALA A 438 -5.81 -4.63 18.02
C ALA A 438 -5.19 -5.31 16.77
N ALA A 439 -5.71 -4.97 15.61
CA ALA A 439 -5.73 -5.86 14.45
C ALA A 439 -5.22 -5.20 13.16
N ALA A 440 -5.23 -3.86 13.11
CA ALA A 440 -4.45 -3.09 12.14
C ALA A 440 -2.99 -2.86 12.59
N GLU A 441 -2.53 -3.55 13.65
CA GLU A 441 -1.36 -3.18 14.45
C GLU A 441 -0.12 -4.07 14.21
N LYS A 442 -0.12 -4.92 13.16
CA LYS A 442 0.91 -5.97 12.94
C LYS A 442 1.11 -6.37 11.46
N ARG A 443 2.29 -6.90 11.13
CA ARG A 443 2.55 -7.63 9.86
C ARG A 443 3.14 -9.01 10.11
N ASP A 444 2.45 -10.00 9.57
CA ASP A 444 2.78 -11.42 9.65
C ASP A 444 2.99 -11.94 8.22
N TRP A 445 4.20 -12.39 7.90
CA TRP A 445 4.54 -12.79 6.52
C TRP A 445 3.90 -14.13 6.13
N SER A 446 3.55 -14.98 7.11
CA SER A 446 2.84 -16.25 6.87
C SER A 446 1.43 -16.06 6.30
N HIS A 447 0.85 -14.85 6.44
CA HIS A 447 -0.43 -14.49 5.83
C HIS A 447 -0.33 -14.27 4.30
N MET A 448 0.88 -13.98 3.79
CA MET A 448 1.16 -13.85 2.37
C MET A 448 1.59 -15.21 1.82
N HIS A 449 0.95 -15.66 0.75
CA HIS A 449 1.45 -16.81 -0.01
C HIS A 449 2.59 -16.39 -0.92
N ARG A 450 2.38 -15.29 -1.66
CA ARG A 450 3.36 -14.63 -2.54
C ARG A 450 2.80 -13.34 -3.14
N TYR A 451 3.66 -12.49 -3.67
CA TYR A 451 3.27 -11.41 -4.59
C TYR A 451 4.30 -11.23 -5.71
N GLY A 452 3.91 -10.48 -6.74
CA GLY A 452 4.79 -9.93 -7.76
C GLY A 452 4.38 -8.50 -8.08
N PHE A 453 5.28 -7.54 -7.88
CA PHE A 453 5.10 -6.12 -8.17
C PHE A 453 6.17 -5.59 -9.12
N HIS A 454 5.84 -4.53 -9.86
CA HIS A 454 6.63 -3.95 -10.94
C HIS A 454 6.56 -2.43 -10.87
N THR A 455 7.57 -1.82 -10.27
CA THR A 455 7.83 -0.37 -10.33
C THR A 455 8.54 -0.06 -11.65
N PHE A 456 7.93 0.75 -12.50
CA PHE A 456 8.41 1.04 -13.86
C PHE A 456 8.43 2.53 -14.17
N PHE A 457 9.40 2.92 -15.01
CA PHE A 457 9.59 4.26 -15.55
C PHE A 457 9.81 4.14 -17.06
N LEU A 458 9.12 4.94 -17.87
CA LEU A 458 9.20 4.91 -19.33
C LEU A 458 9.82 6.21 -19.88
N GLU A 459 10.45 6.11 -21.05
CA GLU A 459 11.12 7.23 -21.73
C GLU A 459 10.20 8.43 -22.08
N ASP A 460 8.87 8.23 -22.09
CA ASP A 460 7.89 9.31 -22.33
C ASP A 460 7.44 10.05 -21.05
N GLY A 461 7.99 9.67 -19.88
CA GLY A 461 7.68 10.21 -18.57
C GLY A 461 6.63 9.43 -17.78
N THR A 462 5.87 8.53 -18.43
CA THR A 462 4.89 7.67 -17.75
C THR A 462 5.58 6.73 -16.75
N LYS A 463 5.04 6.63 -15.53
CA LYS A 463 5.60 5.79 -14.45
C LYS A 463 4.53 5.23 -13.54
N GLY A 464 4.79 4.13 -12.85
CA GLY A 464 3.80 3.46 -12.02
C GLY A 464 4.33 2.26 -11.25
N ASN A 465 3.54 1.77 -10.30
CA ASN A 465 3.73 0.45 -9.71
C ASN A 465 2.48 -0.39 -10.00
N VAL A 466 2.67 -1.64 -10.43
CA VAL A 466 1.58 -2.54 -10.78
C VAL A 466 1.92 -3.97 -10.38
N GLY A 467 0.92 -4.75 -9.96
CA GLY A 467 1.14 -6.17 -9.72
C GLY A 467 -0.02 -6.88 -9.05
N VAL A 468 0.30 -8.04 -8.48
CA VAL A 468 -0.68 -8.97 -7.93
C VAL A 468 -0.16 -9.63 -6.66
N ALA A 469 -0.98 -9.62 -5.61
CA ALA A 469 -0.70 -10.30 -4.35
C ALA A 469 -1.64 -11.51 -4.13
N SER A 470 -1.12 -12.53 -3.45
CA SER A 470 -1.89 -13.67 -2.95
C SER A 470 -1.82 -13.70 -1.42
N LEU A 471 -2.95 -13.37 -0.80
CA LEU A 471 -3.18 -13.25 0.64
C LEU A 471 -4.32 -14.20 1.03
N PRO A 472 -4.11 -15.54 1.13
CA PRO A 472 -5.23 -16.51 1.13
C PRO A 472 -6.22 -16.43 2.30
N LEU A 473 -5.93 -15.61 3.32
CA LEU A 473 -6.84 -15.28 4.40
C LEU A 473 -7.92 -14.23 4.02
N THR A 474 -7.67 -13.40 2.99
CA THR A 474 -8.49 -12.23 2.61
C THR A 474 -8.71 -12.08 1.10
N CYS A 475 -7.72 -12.36 0.27
CA CYS A 475 -7.77 -12.33 -1.20
C CYS A 475 -6.73 -13.31 -1.77
N SER A 476 -7.16 -14.45 -2.30
CA SER A 476 -6.25 -15.40 -2.98
C SER A 476 -5.63 -14.83 -4.26
N LEU A 477 -6.26 -13.81 -4.86
CA LEU A 477 -5.69 -12.99 -5.94
C LEU A 477 -6.22 -11.55 -5.85
N LEU A 478 -5.35 -10.62 -5.43
CA LEU A 478 -5.58 -9.19 -5.30
C LEU A 478 -4.78 -8.45 -6.37
N GLU A 479 -5.47 -7.93 -7.38
CA GLU A 479 -4.93 -7.07 -8.44
C GLU A 479 -4.82 -5.63 -7.91
N VAL A 480 -3.65 -4.98 -7.95
CA VAL A 480 -3.45 -3.58 -7.50
C VAL A 480 -2.39 -2.83 -8.32
N GLY A 481 -2.38 -1.51 -8.17
CA GLY A 481 -1.39 -0.62 -8.79
C GLY A 481 -1.97 0.73 -9.20
N TYR A 482 -1.11 1.57 -9.75
CA TYR A 482 -1.42 2.90 -10.27
C TYR A 482 -0.44 3.31 -11.37
N VAL A 483 -0.79 4.32 -12.14
CA VAL A 483 0.06 4.95 -13.15
C VAL A 483 -0.06 6.47 -13.05
N TYR A 484 1.07 7.16 -13.05
CA TYR A 484 1.16 8.58 -13.38
C TYR A 484 1.25 8.66 -14.91
N ALA A 485 0.16 9.05 -15.55
CA ALA A 485 0.16 9.30 -16.98
C ALA A 485 1.06 10.51 -17.30
N ARG A 486 1.53 10.62 -18.54
CA ARG A 486 2.36 11.74 -19.06
C ARG A 486 1.87 13.17 -18.76
N GLY A 487 0.60 13.36 -18.36
CA GLY A 487 0.07 14.64 -17.87
C GLY A 487 0.19 14.89 -16.36
N GLY A 488 0.87 14.02 -15.61
CA GLY A 488 0.93 14.04 -14.13
C GLY A 488 -0.30 13.41 -13.44
N GLU A 489 -1.33 13.03 -14.19
CA GLU A 489 -2.56 12.42 -13.68
C GLU A 489 -2.28 11.03 -13.08
N LEU A 490 -2.53 10.88 -11.77
CA LEU A 490 -2.45 9.61 -11.05
C LEU A 490 -3.76 8.83 -11.20
N VAL A 491 -3.71 7.69 -11.89
CA VAL A 491 -4.86 6.80 -12.13
C VAL A 491 -4.64 5.40 -11.55
N PRO A 492 -5.66 4.79 -10.91
CA PRO A 492 -5.56 3.42 -10.42
C PRO A 492 -5.57 2.38 -11.55
N VAL A 493 -5.07 1.18 -11.24
CA VAL A 493 -5.13 0.02 -12.13
C VAL A 493 -6.50 -0.68 -12.06
N ASP A 494 -7.14 -0.80 -13.21
CA ASP A 494 -8.48 -1.35 -13.41
C ASP A 494 -8.50 -2.87 -13.68
N SER A 495 -7.36 -3.47 -14.06
CA SER A 495 -7.15 -4.93 -14.17
C SER A 495 -5.69 -5.28 -14.43
N VAL A 496 -5.22 -6.42 -13.92
CA VAL A 496 -3.87 -6.97 -14.21
C VAL A 496 -3.98 -8.41 -14.69
N ASP A 497 -3.44 -8.71 -15.87
CA ASP A 497 -3.32 -10.06 -16.43
C ASP A 497 -1.91 -10.64 -16.14
N LEU A 498 -1.58 -10.71 -14.85
CA LEU A 498 -0.38 -11.38 -14.32
C LEU A 498 -0.81 -12.55 -13.42
N PRO A 499 -1.29 -13.67 -14.00
CA PRO A 499 -1.69 -14.85 -13.23
C PRO A 499 -0.48 -15.47 -12.51
N LEU A 500 -0.39 -15.30 -11.19
CA LEU A 500 0.71 -15.79 -10.36
C LEU A 500 0.94 -17.30 -10.50
N TRP A 501 -0.12 -18.10 -10.66
CA TRP A 501 -0.03 -19.56 -10.86
C TRP A 501 0.59 -19.98 -12.21
N GLN A 502 0.76 -19.05 -13.16
CA GLN A 502 1.56 -19.26 -14.37
C GLN A 502 2.97 -18.66 -14.21
N HIS A 503 3.07 -17.53 -13.51
CA HIS A 503 4.31 -16.77 -13.36
C HIS A 503 4.99 -17.08 -12.03
N GLY A 504 5.89 -18.05 -12.02
CA GLY A 504 6.77 -18.31 -10.86
C GLY A 504 6.17 -19.13 -9.73
N GLU A 505 5.10 -19.87 -9.99
CA GLU A 505 4.62 -20.88 -9.06
C GLU A 505 5.72 -21.92 -8.76
N GLY A 506 5.82 -22.38 -7.51
CA GLY A 506 6.94 -23.24 -7.08
C GLY A 506 8.24 -22.50 -6.73
N GLY A 507 8.23 -21.17 -6.62
CA GLY A 507 9.32 -20.39 -6.01
C GLY A 507 10.28 -19.69 -6.97
N MET A 508 10.24 -20.00 -8.27
CA MET A 508 11.21 -19.51 -9.26
C MET A 508 10.53 -18.60 -10.31
N PRO A 509 10.48 -17.28 -10.11
CA PRO A 509 9.78 -16.41 -11.04
C PRO A 509 10.55 -16.23 -12.37
N PRO A 510 9.86 -16.09 -13.51
CA PRO A 510 10.50 -16.00 -14.83
C PRO A 510 11.44 -14.81 -14.94
N LYS A 511 12.51 -14.92 -15.75
CA LYS A 511 13.48 -13.82 -16.00
C LYS A 511 13.19 -13.03 -17.29
N ASP A 512 12.38 -13.61 -18.17
CA ASP A 512 11.93 -13.04 -19.44
C ASP A 512 10.46 -13.45 -19.60
N TYR A 513 9.55 -12.47 -19.62
CA TYR A 513 8.10 -12.66 -19.62
C TYR A 513 7.38 -11.36 -19.98
N ALA A 514 6.09 -11.44 -20.30
CA ALA A 514 5.23 -10.28 -20.51
C ALA A 514 3.89 -10.45 -19.80
N PHE A 515 3.26 -9.33 -19.43
CA PHE A 515 1.90 -9.27 -18.90
C PHE A 515 1.17 -8.03 -19.43
N SER A 516 -0.13 -7.92 -19.18
CA SER A 516 -0.92 -6.76 -19.59
C SER A 516 -1.70 -6.18 -18.41
N PHE A 517 -1.99 -4.88 -18.44
CA PHE A 517 -2.83 -4.22 -17.43
C PHE A 517 -3.57 -3.01 -18.00
N CYS A 518 -4.66 -2.61 -17.35
CA CYS A 518 -5.43 -1.42 -17.70
C CYS A 518 -5.33 -0.37 -16.59
N ALA A 519 -5.17 0.90 -16.93
CA ALA A 519 -5.29 2.03 -16.00
C ALA A 519 -5.76 3.28 -16.75
N GLY A 520 -6.71 4.04 -16.18
CA GLY A 520 -7.23 5.26 -16.82
C GLY A 520 -7.83 5.01 -18.22
N GLY A 521 -8.47 3.86 -18.42
CA GLY A 521 -9.02 3.44 -19.73
C GLY A 521 -7.99 3.06 -20.80
N LYS A 522 -6.68 3.11 -20.51
CA LYS A 522 -5.60 2.72 -21.42
C LYS A 522 -5.12 1.30 -21.13
N GLN A 523 -4.85 0.53 -22.19
CA GLN A 523 -4.19 -0.77 -22.12
C GLN A 523 -2.67 -0.59 -22.18
N TYR A 524 -1.98 -1.29 -21.29
CA TYR A 524 -0.53 -1.40 -21.25
C TYR A 524 -0.14 -2.86 -21.50
N TRP A 525 0.83 -3.07 -22.38
CA TRP A 525 1.48 -4.35 -22.64
C TRP A 525 2.92 -4.22 -22.16
N MET A 526 3.29 -4.98 -21.12
CA MET A 526 4.54 -4.84 -20.39
C MET A 526 5.41 -6.08 -20.58
N GLU A 527 6.53 -5.93 -21.29
CA GLU A 527 7.59 -6.92 -21.41
C GLU A 527 8.65 -6.67 -20.31
N VAL A 528 9.14 -7.74 -19.69
CA VAL A 528 9.94 -7.69 -18.46
C VAL A 528 11.22 -8.52 -18.62
N LYS A 529 12.37 -7.85 -18.70
CA LYS A 529 13.68 -8.49 -18.80
C LYS A 529 14.53 -8.23 -17.56
N VAL A 530 14.76 -9.29 -16.79
CA VAL A 530 15.54 -9.23 -15.54
C VAL A 530 17.03 -9.16 -15.85
N LEU A 531 17.70 -8.12 -15.36
CA LEU A 531 19.14 -7.87 -15.50
C LEU A 531 19.92 -8.43 -14.30
N GLU A 532 19.46 -8.14 -13.09
CA GLU A 532 19.96 -8.70 -11.82
C GLU A 532 18.80 -9.25 -11.00
N SER A 533 19.07 -10.26 -10.16
CA SER A 533 18.03 -10.95 -9.37
C SER A 533 18.50 -11.37 -7.96
N PRO A 534 19.10 -10.49 -7.13
CA PRO A 534 19.51 -10.84 -5.78
C PRO A 534 18.33 -11.25 -4.89
N GLU A 535 18.58 -12.20 -3.98
CA GLU A 535 17.59 -12.66 -2.99
C GLU A 535 17.97 -12.24 -1.56
N LEU A 536 16.96 -12.17 -0.69
CA LEU A 536 17.04 -11.87 0.75
C LEU A 536 15.91 -12.55 1.53
N LEU A 537 16.06 -12.63 2.86
CA LEU A 537 15.11 -13.27 3.78
C LEU A 537 14.66 -12.28 4.86
N ILE A 538 13.35 -12.02 4.96
CA ILE A 538 12.78 -10.99 5.85
C ILE A 538 12.26 -11.62 7.15
N ALA A 539 12.36 -10.85 8.24
CA ALA A 539 12.02 -11.17 9.62
C ALA A 539 12.99 -12.16 10.28
N ALA A 540 13.09 -12.09 11.62
CA ALA A 540 14.05 -12.85 12.42
C ALA A 540 13.92 -14.40 12.29
N ASP A 541 12.78 -14.92 11.87
CA ASP A 541 12.58 -16.36 11.59
C ASP A 541 12.72 -16.72 10.09
N TRP A 542 13.03 -15.74 9.24
CA TRP A 542 13.04 -15.82 7.77
C TRP A 542 11.68 -16.22 7.17
N GLU A 543 10.59 -15.64 7.66
CA GLU A 543 9.21 -15.99 7.28
C GLU A 543 8.86 -15.71 5.80
N ALA A 544 9.61 -14.83 5.14
CA ALA A 544 9.48 -14.51 3.73
C ALA A 544 10.83 -14.53 3.02
N ARG A 545 10.83 -15.04 1.78
CA ARG A 545 11.95 -14.88 0.83
C ARG A 545 11.54 -13.89 -0.25
N VAL A 546 12.38 -12.91 -0.51
CA VAL A 546 12.15 -11.88 -1.54
C VAL A 546 13.23 -11.96 -2.60
N VAL A 547 12.79 -11.95 -3.85
CA VAL A 547 13.63 -11.88 -5.06
C VAL A 547 13.52 -10.46 -5.61
N LEU A 548 14.47 -9.60 -5.24
CA LEU A 548 14.61 -8.25 -5.76
C LEU A 548 15.18 -8.33 -7.18
N ARG A 549 14.62 -7.57 -8.13
CA ARG A 549 15.06 -7.64 -9.54
C ARG A 549 15.22 -6.27 -10.14
N MET A 550 16.39 -6.06 -10.74
CA MET A 550 16.71 -4.89 -11.54
C MET A 550 16.31 -5.21 -12.98
N VAL A 551 15.48 -4.36 -13.58
CA VAL A 551 14.72 -4.71 -14.79
C VAL A 551 14.92 -3.66 -15.88
N ALA A 552 15.04 -4.15 -17.12
CA ALA A 552 14.71 -3.41 -18.33
C ALA A 552 13.28 -3.78 -18.75
N PHE A 553 12.45 -2.78 -18.96
CA PHE A 553 11.06 -2.92 -19.41
C PHE A 553 10.93 -2.49 -20.87
N THR A 554 9.95 -3.07 -21.57
CA THR A 554 9.37 -2.46 -22.78
C THR A 554 7.87 -2.37 -22.57
N CYS A 555 7.29 -1.17 -22.60
CA CYS A 555 5.85 -0.99 -22.41
C CYS A 555 5.21 -0.30 -23.61
N ASN A 556 4.26 -0.95 -24.29
CA ASN A 556 3.65 -0.42 -25.52
C ASN A 556 4.68 0.01 -26.59
N ARG A 557 5.84 -0.68 -26.66
CA ARG A 557 7.06 -0.37 -27.44
C ARG A 557 7.95 0.77 -26.91
N LEU A 558 7.55 1.49 -25.86
CA LEU A 558 8.43 2.44 -25.19
C LEU A 558 9.47 1.70 -24.34
N LYS A 559 10.72 2.18 -24.35
CA LYS A 559 11.78 1.71 -23.44
C LYS A 559 11.45 2.13 -22.00
N GLY A 560 11.79 1.28 -21.04
CA GLY A 560 11.73 1.61 -19.63
C GLY A 560 12.74 0.88 -18.75
N TRP A 561 12.84 1.33 -17.50
CA TRP A 561 13.68 0.79 -16.44
C TRP A 561 12.90 0.73 -15.13
N GLY A 562 13.39 -0.04 -14.16
CA GLY A 562 12.77 -0.11 -12.85
C GLY A 562 13.07 -1.40 -12.08
N VAL A 563 12.23 -1.68 -11.09
CA VAL A 563 12.41 -2.79 -10.15
C VAL A 563 11.19 -3.69 -10.18
N ALA A 564 11.42 -5.01 -10.18
CA ALA A 564 10.37 -5.98 -9.92
C ALA A 564 10.67 -6.73 -8.62
N GLU A 565 9.69 -6.82 -7.73
CA GLU A 565 9.82 -7.53 -6.46
C GLU A 565 8.90 -8.76 -6.44
N TRP A 566 9.47 -9.94 -6.15
CA TRP A 566 8.72 -11.18 -6.03
C TRP A 566 8.94 -11.80 -4.65
N GLN A 567 7.90 -11.78 -3.81
CA GLN A 567 7.92 -12.38 -2.47
C GLN A 567 7.31 -13.78 -2.48
N TYR A 568 7.82 -14.64 -1.62
CA TYR A 568 7.29 -15.97 -1.35
C TYR A 568 7.23 -16.21 0.17
N CYS A 569 6.14 -16.85 0.61
CA CYS A 569 6.05 -17.45 1.93
C CYS A 569 7.20 -18.46 2.12
N ASN A 570 7.93 -18.39 3.23
CA ASN A 570 8.95 -19.35 3.61
C ASN A 570 8.58 -20.00 4.96
N PRO A 571 7.62 -20.94 4.98
CA PRO A 571 7.07 -21.50 6.22
C PRO A 571 8.08 -22.34 7.02
N ASP A 572 9.14 -22.81 6.35
CA ASP A 572 10.25 -23.52 6.97
C ASP A 572 11.22 -22.58 7.72
N GLY A 573 11.27 -21.30 7.32
CA GLY A 573 12.08 -20.26 7.97
C GLY A 573 13.57 -20.63 8.10
N ARG A 574 14.16 -20.29 9.23
CA ARG A 574 15.52 -20.69 9.63
C ARG A 574 15.72 -22.20 9.86
N ARG A 575 14.67 -23.03 9.89
CA ARG A 575 14.76 -24.42 10.39
C ARG A 575 15.52 -25.38 9.48
N VAL A 576 15.55 -25.12 8.16
CA VAL A 576 16.12 -26.05 7.16
C VAL A 576 17.65 -25.98 7.06
N GLN A 577 18.29 -24.86 7.40
CA GLN A 577 19.77 -24.76 7.36
C GLN A 577 20.46 -25.53 8.50
N GLY A 578 19.71 -26.07 9.47
CA GLY A 578 20.28 -26.83 10.60
C GLY A 578 20.71 -28.26 10.28
N PHE A 579 20.50 -28.78 9.06
CA PHE A 579 20.65 -30.21 8.74
C PHE A 579 21.77 -30.57 7.73
N GLN A 580 22.92 -29.89 7.84
CA GLN A 580 24.22 -30.48 7.44
C GLN A 580 25.10 -30.69 8.67
N ARG A 581 24.71 -31.66 9.53
CA ARG A 581 25.69 -32.32 10.40
C ARG A 581 26.38 -33.41 9.59
N SER A 582 27.70 -33.45 9.72
CA SER A 582 28.60 -34.44 9.10
C SER A 582 28.16 -35.88 9.34
N SER A 583 28.16 -36.66 8.27
CA SER A 583 28.43 -38.11 8.29
C SER A 583 29.92 -38.35 8.30
#